data_AF-A0A920NVB6-F1
#
_entry.id   AF-A0A920NVB6-F1
#
_cell.length_a   1.000
_cell.length_b   1.000
_cell.length_c   1.000
_cell.angle_alpha   90.00
_cell.angle_beta   90.00
_cell.angle_gamma   90.00
#
_symmetry.space_group_name_H-M   'P 1'
#
loop_
_entity.id
_entity.type
_entity.pdbx_description
1 polymer ?
#
loop_
_entity_poly.entity_id
_entity_poly.type
_entity_poly.pdbx_seq_one_letter_code
_entity_poly.pdbx_strand_id
1 'polypeptide(L)'
;MSIFLTVALLHLFAVASPGPDFVLVSRQSFRYGRMVAIWTSAGIALGILFHVALSLTGLSLLLQNQPDLFWYLKLAAALYIGYLGLASLISNSPIKFQNNSTDKEGRYLKSISTGFLTNALNPKAFIFFITVFTLVINEDTGIVIKSLLGIYMSMATFIWFPVYEYSFNQ
;
A
#
# COMPACT_ATOMS: atom_id res chain seq x y z
N MET A 1 19.64 10.31 13.55
CA MET A 1 18.38 10.48 12.79
C MET A 1 17.24 10.17 13.74
N SER A 2 16.19 11.00 13.84
CA SER A 2 15.02 10.63 14.66
C SER A 2 14.32 9.42 14.03
N ILE A 3 13.79 8.51 14.84
CA ILE A 3 13.08 7.29 14.37
C ILE A 3 11.97 7.63 13.37
N PHE A 4 11.31 8.76 13.59
CA PHE A 4 10.29 9.29 12.70
C PHE A 4 10.83 9.58 11.30
N LEU A 5 11.96 10.29 11.20
CA LEU A 5 12.55 10.63 9.91
C LEU A 5 13.00 9.38 9.15
N THR A 6 13.56 8.40 9.84
CA THR A 6 13.94 7.11 9.23
C THR A 6 12.74 6.38 8.64
N VAL A 7 11.67 6.22 9.42
CA VAL A 7 10.44 5.55 8.96
C VAL A 7 9.77 6.35 7.84
N ALA A 8 9.75 7.69 7.94
CA ALA A 8 9.17 8.55 6.93
C ALA A 8 9.87 8.40 5.57
N LEU A 9 11.20 8.38 5.56
CA LEU A 9 11.99 8.20 4.34
C LEU A 9 11.81 6.80 3.75
N LEU A 10 11.89 5.75 4.59
CA LEU A 10 11.65 4.37 4.14
C LEU A 10 10.27 4.21 3.51
N HIS A 11 9.25 4.78 4.14
CA HIS A 11 7.88 4.76 3.61
C HIS A 11 7.77 5.49 2.28
N LEU A 12 8.38 6.67 2.14
CA LEU A 12 8.37 7.42 0.88
C LEU A 12 9.00 6.62 -0.27
N PHE A 13 10.13 5.96 -0.04
CA PHE A 13 10.71 5.07 -1.05
C PHE A 13 9.82 3.86 -1.35
N ALA A 14 9.19 3.27 -0.33
CA ALA A 14 8.32 2.12 -0.49
C ALA A 14 7.07 2.44 -1.33
N VAL A 15 6.42 3.58 -1.06
CA VAL A 15 5.22 4.03 -1.78
C VAL A 15 5.54 4.54 -3.19
N ALA A 16 6.72 5.14 -3.38
CA ALA A 16 7.18 5.57 -4.71
C ALA A 16 7.59 4.40 -5.62
N SER A 17 8.03 3.29 -5.04
CA SER A 17 8.42 2.11 -5.80
C SER A 17 7.21 1.49 -6.54
N PRO A 18 7.31 1.23 -7.86
CA PRO A 18 6.24 0.62 -8.63
C PRO A 18 5.81 -0.72 -8.02
N GLY A 19 4.50 -0.90 -7.85
CA GLY A 19 3.91 -2.09 -7.26
C GLY A 19 2.41 -2.18 -7.55
N PRO A 20 1.70 -3.13 -6.93
CA PRO A 20 0.28 -3.38 -7.21
C PRO A 20 -0.58 -2.13 -7.03
N ASP A 21 -0.36 -1.39 -5.94
CA ASP A 21 -1.07 -0.15 -5.61
C ASP A 21 -0.88 0.91 -6.69
N PHE A 22 0.36 1.13 -7.13
CA PHE A 22 0.72 2.09 -8.17
C PHE A 22 0.10 1.73 -9.52
N VAL A 23 0.13 0.46 -9.89
CA VAL A 23 -0.47 -0.06 -11.13
C VAL A 23 -1.99 0.08 -11.08
N LEU A 24 -2.61 -0.28 -9.96
CA LEU A 24 -4.06 -0.16 -9.78
C LEU A 24 -4.52 1.28 -9.93
N VAL A 25 -3.89 2.20 -9.19
CA VAL A 25 -4.26 3.61 -9.16
C VAL A 25 -4.10 4.24 -10.54
N SER A 26 -2.95 4.02 -11.20
CA SER A 26 -2.73 4.44 -12.59
C SER A 26 -3.83 3.90 -13.53
N ARG A 27 -4.16 2.60 -13.46
CA ARG A 27 -5.22 1.99 -14.27
C ARG A 27 -6.59 2.61 -13.99
N GLN A 28 -6.93 2.89 -12.74
CA GLN A 28 -8.21 3.52 -12.35
C GLN A 28 -8.31 4.95 -12.88
N SER A 29 -7.22 5.72 -12.80
CA SER A 29 -7.13 7.09 -13.32
C SER A 29 -7.35 7.15 -14.82
N PHE A 30 -6.60 6.34 -15.58
CA PHE A 30 -6.71 6.30 -17.04
C PHE A 30 -8.07 5.80 -17.52
N ARG A 31 -8.69 4.84 -16.80
CA ARG A 31 -9.93 4.20 -17.25
C ARG A 31 -11.20 4.90 -16.83
N TYR A 32 -11.23 5.47 -15.62
CA TYR A 32 -12.46 6.00 -15.02
C TYR A 32 -12.31 7.44 -14.49
N GLY A 33 -11.14 8.05 -14.66
CA GLY A 33 -10.84 9.42 -14.29
C GLY A 33 -10.29 9.58 -12.87
N ARG A 34 -9.69 10.75 -12.63
CA ARG A 34 -8.95 11.09 -11.40
C ARG A 34 -9.76 10.91 -10.12
N MET A 35 -11.05 11.25 -10.12
CA MET A 35 -11.90 11.10 -8.93
C MET A 35 -12.00 9.64 -8.47
N VAL A 36 -12.12 8.70 -9.42
CA VAL A 36 -12.18 7.27 -9.10
C VAL A 36 -10.86 6.79 -8.50
N ALA A 37 -9.75 7.33 -9.01
CA ALA A 37 -8.44 7.00 -8.51
C ALA A 37 -8.16 7.56 -7.10
N ILE A 38 -8.61 8.79 -6.80
CA ILE A 38 -8.57 9.36 -5.43
C ILE A 38 -9.30 8.43 -4.44
N TRP A 39 -10.49 7.94 -4.80
CA TRP A 39 -11.23 7.00 -3.96
C TRP A 39 -10.54 5.63 -3.85
N THR A 40 -9.85 5.18 -4.91
CA THR A 40 -8.97 4.01 -4.82
C THR A 40 -7.80 4.24 -3.86
N SER A 41 -7.16 5.41 -3.89
CA SER A 41 -6.10 5.80 -2.96
C SER A 41 -6.59 5.85 -1.52
N ALA A 42 -7.83 6.30 -1.28
CA ALA A 42 -8.46 6.23 0.04
C ALA A 42 -8.57 4.77 0.54
N GLY A 43 -9.00 3.86 -0.34
CA GLY A 43 -9.01 2.42 -0.05
C GLY A 43 -7.64 1.88 0.32
N ILE A 44 -6.59 2.23 -0.44
CA ILE A 44 -5.21 1.83 -0.18
C ILE A 44 -4.74 2.34 1.19
N ALA A 45 -5.04 3.61 1.51
CA ALA A 45 -4.72 4.21 2.79
C ALA A 45 -5.39 3.49 3.97
N LEU A 46 -6.62 2.98 3.80
CA LEU A 46 -7.28 2.11 4.78
C LEU A 46 -6.57 0.74 4.91
N GLY A 47 -6.09 0.17 3.81
CA GLY A 47 -5.28 -1.05 3.83
C GLY A 47 -3.98 -0.88 4.61
N ILE A 48 -3.35 0.28 4.52
CA ILE A 48 -2.18 0.63 5.32
C ILE A 48 -2.52 0.65 6.82
N LEU A 49 -3.65 1.28 7.20
CA LEU A 49 -4.09 1.27 8.59
C LEU A 49 -4.37 -0.15 9.10
N PHE A 50 -4.86 -1.04 8.23
CA PHE A 50 -5.02 -2.45 8.55
C PHE A 50 -3.66 -3.13 8.83
N HIS A 51 -2.64 -2.93 7.99
CA HIS A 51 -1.29 -3.46 8.23
C HIS A 51 -0.63 -2.88 9.49
N VAL A 52 -0.83 -1.59 9.75
CA VAL A 52 -0.39 -0.95 11.00
C VAL A 52 -1.07 -1.59 12.20
N ALA A 53 -2.40 -1.77 12.15
CA ALA A 53 -3.14 -2.41 13.22
C ALA A 53 -2.64 -3.84 13.46
N LEU A 54 -2.43 -4.64 12.41
CA LEU A 54 -1.81 -5.97 12.50
C LEU A 54 -0.41 -5.93 13.14
N SER A 55 0.38 -4.92 12.81
CA SER A 55 1.73 -4.77 13.36
C SER A 55 1.72 -4.37 14.84
N LEU A 56 0.62 -3.77 15.32
CA LEU A 56 0.41 -3.37 16.71
C LEU A 56 -0.15 -4.51 17.60
N THR A 57 -0.78 -5.55 17.04
CA THR A 57 -1.38 -6.65 17.83
C THR A 57 -0.35 -7.66 18.38
N GLY A 58 0.95 -7.46 18.14
CA GLY A 58 2.02 -8.37 18.57
C GLY A 58 2.43 -9.41 17.53
N LEU A 59 1.85 -9.39 16.32
CA LEU A 59 2.30 -10.22 15.21
C LEU A 59 3.77 -9.95 14.84
N SER A 60 4.20 -8.70 14.96
CA SER A 60 5.59 -8.26 14.81
C SER A 60 6.52 -8.98 15.80
N LEU A 61 6.13 -9.07 17.08
CA LEU A 61 6.89 -9.78 18.12
C LEU A 61 6.99 -11.29 17.85
N LEU A 62 5.91 -11.91 17.39
CA LEU A 62 5.91 -13.33 17.03
C LEU A 62 6.89 -13.63 15.89
N LEU A 63 6.90 -12.79 14.85
CA LEU A 63 7.81 -12.95 13.71
C LEU A 63 9.26 -12.62 14.07
N GLN A 64 9.49 -11.70 15.01
CA GLN A 64 10.83 -11.42 15.53
C GLN A 64 11.43 -12.62 16.27
N ASN A 65 10.60 -13.37 16.99
CA ASN A 65 11.01 -14.59 17.70
C ASN A 65 11.16 -15.83 16.80
N GLN A 66 10.77 -15.74 15.52
CA GLN A 66 10.85 -16.85 14.55
C GLN A 66 11.58 -16.42 13.28
N PRO A 67 12.93 -16.31 13.32
CA PRO A 67 13.73 -15.77 12.23
C PRO A 67 13.55 -16.53 10.90
N ASP A 68 13.43 -17.86 10.97
CA ASP A 68 13.23 -18.72 9.80
C ASP A 68 11.92 -18.40 9.09
N LEU A 69 10.81 -18.30 9.86
CA LEU A 69 9.50 -17.94 9.32
C LEU A 69 9.54 -16.56 8.65
N PHE A 70 10.21 -15.59 9.28
CA PHE A 70 10.35 -14.26 8.71
C PHE A 70 11.21 -14.26 7.43
N TRP A 71 12.24 -15.10 7.36
CA TRP A 71 13.05 -15.30 6.15
C TRP A 71 12.22 -15.88 5.00
N TYR A 72 11.47 -16.96 5.25
CA TYR A 72 10.59 -17.57 4.24
C TYR A 72 9.52 -16.59 3.74
N LEU A 73 8.96 -15.80 4.65
CA LEU A 73 8.00 -14.74 4.30
C LEU A 73 8.63 -13.72 3.34
N LYS A 74 9.84 -13.22 3.64
CA LYS A 74 10.59 -12.30 2.77
C LYS A 74 10.84 -12.91 1.39
N LEU A 75 11.26 -14.17 1.33
CA LEU A 75 11.50 -14.86 0.06
C LEU A 75 10.20 -15.00 -0.75
N ALA A 76 9.11 -15.43 -0.12
CA ALA A 76 7.81 -15.59 -0.76
C ALA A 76 7.29 -14.27 -1.36
N ALA A 77 7.41 -13.17 -0.63
CA ALA A 77 7.03 -11.86 -1.17
C ALA A 77 7.96 -11.37 -2.28
N ALA A 78 9.27 -11.61 -2.19
CA ALA A 78 10.20 -11.26 -3.27
C ALA A 78 9.81 -11.97 -4.57
N LEU A 79 9.52 -13.28 -4.48
CA LEU A 79 9.02 -14.06 -5.62
C LEU A 79 7.68 -13.55 -6.14
N TYR A 80 6.73 -13.24 -5.25
CA TYR A 80 5.42 -12.73 -5.64
C TYR A 80 5.50 -11.35 -6.29
N ILE A 81 6.33 -10.43 -5.78
CA ILE A 81 6.58 -9.12 -6.40
C ILE A 81 7.22 -9.31 -7.79
N GLY A 82 8.18 -10.23 -7.92
CA GLY A 82 8.76 -10.60 -9.21
C GLY A 82 7.69 -11.10 -10.18
N TYR A 83 6.81 -11.99 -9.73
CA TYR A 83 5.67 -12.49 -10.50
C TYR A 83 4.73 -11.35 -10.94
N LEU A 84 4.32 -10.45 -10.04
CA LEU A 84 3.45 -9.33 -10.39
C LEU A 84 4.12 -8.33 -11.33
N GLY A 85 5.43 -8.09 -11.18
CA GLY A 85 6.22 -7.30 -12.11
C GLY A 85 6.17 -7.90 -13.52
N LEU A 86 6.44 -9.20 -13.64
CA LEU A 86 6.37 -9.92 -14.92
C LEU A 86 4.94 -9.93 -15.49
N ALA A 87 3.93 -10.24 -14.68
CA ALA A 87 2.54 -10.26 -15.09
C ALA A 87 2.08 -8.88 -15.60
N SER A 88 2.54 -7.78 -14.98
CA SER A 88 2.26 -6.43 -15.44
C SER A 88 2.89 -6.11 -16.80
N LEU A 89 4.09 -6.64 -17.09
CA LEU A 89 4.77 -6.47 -18.38
C LEU A 89 4.13 -7.29 -19.50
N ILE A 90 3.59 -8.47 -19.16
CA ILE A 90 2.99 -9.42 -20.12
C ILE A 90 1.50 -9.10 -20.37
N SER A 91 0.85 -8.39 -19.45
CA SER A 91 -0.57 -8.06 -19.50
C SER A 91 -0.93 -7.06 -20.61
N ASN A 92 -1.22 -7.58 -21.80
CA ASN A 92 -1.90 -6.86 -22.89
C ASN A 92 -3.43 -6.88 -22.70
N SER A 93 -3.93 -6.51 -21.52
CA SER A 93 -5.39 -6.40 -21.37
C SER A 93 -5.86 -5.16 -22.13
N PRO A 94 -6.66 -5.28 -23.21
CA PRO A 94 -7.11 -4.13 -23.95
C PRO A 94 -7.91 -3.21 -23.02
N ILE A 95 -7.58 -1.92 -23.05
CA ILE A 95 -8.28 -0.88 -22.28
C ILE A 95 -9.71 -0.79 -22.84
N LYS A 96 -10.63 -1.60 -22.32
CA LYS A 96 -12.05 -1.45 -22.61
C LYS A 96 -12.58 -0.30 -21.77
N PHE A 97 -12.77 0.86 -22.41
CA PHE A 97 -13.52 1.97 -21.83
C PHE A 97 -14.93 1.48 -21.48
N GLN A 98 -15.17 1.21 -20.20
CA GLN A 98 -16.52 0.89 -19.74
C GLN A 98 -17.19 2.20 -19.39
N ASN A 99 -17.72 2.84 -20.43
CA ASN A 99 -18.76 3.84 -20.25
C ASN A 99 -20.02 3.08 -19.78
N ASN A 100 -20.85 3.70 -18.93
CA ASN A 100 -22.14 3.21 -18.40
C ASN A 100 -22.11 2.58 -17.00
N SER A 101 -22.04 3.44 -15.99
CA SER A 101 -22.96 3.34 -14.84
C SER A 101 -23.31 4.75 -14.40
N THR A 102 -24.60 5.07 -14.36
CA THR A 102 -25.15 6.38 -13.92
C THR A 102 -24.98 6.59 -12.41
N ASP A 103 -24.66 5.54 -11.67
CA ASP A 103 -24.40 5.57 -10.23
C ASP A 103 -22.92 5.89 -9.93
N LYS A 104 -22.66 7.16 -9.63
CA LYS A 104 -21.33 7.65 -9.22
C LYS A 104 -20.94 7.14 -7.84
N GLU A 105 -21.90 7.01 -6.91
CA GLU A 105 -21.64 6.62 -5.52
C GLU A 105 -21.23 5.16 -5.42
N GLY A 106 -21.97 4.26 -6.08
CA GLY A 106 -21.63 2.84 -6.16
C GLY A 106 -20.25 2.60 -6.79
N ARG A 107 -19.84 3.45 -7.74
CA ARG A 107 -18.50 3.41 -8.34
C ARG A 107 -17.40 3.78 -7.34
N TYR A 108 -17.59 4.84 -6.56
CA TYR A 108 -16.60 5.28 -5.57
C TYR A 108 -16.43 4.26 -4.45
N LEU A 109 -17.53 3.72 -3.91
CA LEU A 109 -17.48 2.66 -2.91
C LEU A 109 -16.74 1.42 -3.41
N LYS A 110 -17.01 1.01 -4.66
CA LYS A 110 -16.30 -0.10 -5.30
C LYS A 110 -14.81 0.19 -5.45
N SER A 111 -14.44 1.43 -5.76
CA SER A 111 -13.04 1.85 -5.86
C SER A 111 -12.31 1.84 -4.53
N ILE A 112 -12.95 2.28 -3.45
CA ILE A 112 -12.42 2.16 -2.09
C ILE A 112 -12.20 0.68 -1.76
N SER A 113 -13.21 -0.16 -1.95
CA SER A 113 -13.11 -1.61 -1.67
C SER A 113 -11.99 -2.27 -2.48
N THR A 114 -11.86 -1.91 -3.77
CA THR A 114 -10.82 -2.43 -4.64
C THR A 114 -9.43 -2.02 -4.17
N GLY A 115 -9.25 -0.74 -3.80
CA GLY A 115 -8.00 -0.21 -3.26
C GLY A 115 -7.62 -0.87 -1.94
N PHE A 116 -8.58 -0.98 -1.01
CA PHE A 116 -8.40 -1.65 0.27
C PHE A 116 -7.96 -3.10 0.09
N LEU A 117 -8.71 -3.88 -0.70
CA LEU A 117 -8.41 -5.29 -0.89
C LEU A 117 -7.06 -5.50 -1.59
N THR A 118 -6.73 -4.63 -2.55
CA THR A 118 -5.44 -4.68 -3.24
C THR A 118 -4.30 -4.46 -2.26
N ASN A 119 -4.36 -3.42 -1.42
CA ASN A 119 -3.30 -3.14 -0.45
C ASN A 119 -3.27 -4.13 0.72
N ALA A 120 -4.43 -4.52 1.27
CA ALA A 120 -4.52 -5.47 2.37
C ALA A 120 -3.92 -6.84 1.99
N LEU A 121 -4.11 -7.27 0.74
CA LEU A 121 -3.53 -8.50 0.20
C LEU A 121 -2.15 -8.29 -0.45
N ASN A 122 -1.59 -7.08 -0.41
CA ASN A 122 -0.31 -6.78 -1.03
C ASN A 122 0.84 -7.26 -0.13
N PRO A 123 1.58 -8.32 -0.50
CA PRO A 123 2.67 -8.83 0.33
C PRO A 123 3.86 -7.85 0.39
N LYS A 124 4.02 -6.95 -0.59
CA LYS A 124 4.99 -5.84 -0.49
C LYS A 124 4.65 -4.94 0.68
N ALA A 125 3.38 -4.55 0.82
CA ALA A 125 2.91 -3.72 1.92
C ALA A 125 3.04 -4.47 3.24
N PHE A 126 2.52 -5.70 3.32
CA PHE A 126 2.60 -6.53 4.52
C PHE A 126 4.02 -6.64 5.07
N ILE A 127 4.99 -7.00 4.22
CA ILE A 127 6.39 -7.14 4.65
C ILE A 127 7.02 -5.80 5.01
N PHE A 128 6.71 -4.73 4.28
CA PHE A 128 7.20 -3.41 4.63
C PHE A 128 6.78 -3.04 6.07
N PHE A 129 5.50 -3.16 6.40
CA PHE A 129 5.01 -2.80 7.73
C PHE A 129 5.56 -3.73 8.80
N ILE A 130 5.55 -5.05 8.59
CA ILE A 130 6.17 -5.99 9.53
C ILE A 130 7.65 -5.65 9.75
N THR A 131 8.42 -5.39 8.69
CA THR A 131 9.86 -5.09 8.78
C THR A 131 10.11 -3.77 9.51
N VAL A 132 9.35 -2.72 9.21
CA VAL A 132 9.49 -1.43 9.90
C VAL A 132 9.14 -1.57 11.38
N PHE A 133 8.06 -2.28 11.70
CA PHE A 133 7.62 -2.48 13.08
C PHE A 133 8.47 -3.46 13.89
N THR A 134 9.29 -4.30 13.23
CA THR A 134 10.20 -5.24 13.91
C THR A 134 11.62 -4.73 14.01
N LEU A 135 12.15 -4.08 12.97
CA LEU A 135 13.57 -3.70 12.88
C LEU A 135 13.84 -2.23 13.20
N VAL A 136 12.85 -1.36 13.00
CA VAL A 136 13.04 0.10 13.12
C VAL A 136 12.30 0.65 14.33
N ILE A 137 11.10 0.16 14.59
CA ILE A 137 10.28 0.56 15.74
C ILE A 137 10.56 -0.39 16.91
N ASN A 138 11.36 0.06 17.88
CA ASN A 138 11.67 -0.71 19.09
C ASN A 138 10.40 -0.97 19.94
N GLU A 139 10.43 -2.05 20.73
CA GLU A 139 9.37 -2.38 21.69
C GLU A 139 9.08 -1.22 22.65
N ASP A 140 10.13 -0.55 23.12
CA ASP A 140 10.09 0.64 23.99
C ASP A 140 9.41 1.86 23.36
N THR A 141 9.16 1.84 22.05
CA THR A 141 8.45 2.93 21.38
C THR A 141 6.99 2.91 21.82
N GLY A 142 6.58 3.95 22.56
CA GLY A 142 5.21 4.08 23.07
C GLY A 142 4.15 3.99 21.97
N ILE A 143 2.99 3.43 22.32
CA ILE A 143 1.88 3.18 21.39
C ILE A 143 1.46 4.44 20.62
N VAL A 144 1.50 5.60 21.27
CA VAL A 144 1.16 6.90 20.66
C VAL A 144 2.07 7.21 19.46
N ILE A 145 3.38 7.00 19.59
CA ILE A 145 4.33 7.26 18.50
C ILE A 145 4.10 6.25 17.36
N LYS A 146 3.86 4.97 17.68
CA LYS A 146 3.54 3.94 16.69
C LYS A 146 2.26 4.28 15.91
N SER A 147 1.22 4.74 16.60
CA SER A 147 -0.03 5.20 15.99
C SER A 147 0.17 6.43 15.11
N LEU A 148 0.93 7.42 15.57
CA LEU A 148 1.24 8.62 14.77
C LEU A 148 2.01 8.28 13.49
N LEU A 149 2.98 7.36 13.56
CA LEU A 149 3.68 6.85 12.39
C LEU A 149 2.73 6.15 11.41
N GLY A 150 1.82 5.32 11.93
CA GLY A 150 0.81 4.66 11.10
C GLY A 150 -0.14 5.63 10.39
N ILE A 151 -0.62 6.64 11.11
CA ILE A 151 -1.45 7.71 10.56
C ILE A 151 -0.68 8.48 9.48
N TYR A 152 0.57 8.85 9.76
CA TYR A 152 1.45 9.49 8.78
C TYR A 152 1.59 8.65 7.51
N MET A 153 1.89 7.35 7.62
CA MET A 153 2.08 6.46 6.45
C MET A 153 0.81 6.34 5.61
N SER A 154 -0.35 6.22 6.28
CA SER A 154 -1.66 6.19 5.62
C SER A 154 -1.95 7.50 4.87
N MET A 155 -1.79 8.64 5.54
CA MET A 155 -2.03 9.97 4.93
C MET A 155 -1.03 10.27 3.82
N ALA A 156 0.25 9.97 4.01
CA ALA A 156 1.29 10.15 3.00
C ALA A 156 0.96 9.34 1.74
N THR A 157 0.47 8.11 1.89
CA THR A 157 0.04 7.30 0.74
C THR A 157 -1.20 7.85 0.05
N PHE A 158 -2.20 8.27 0.83
CA PHE A 158 -3.39 8.90 0.29
C PHE A 158 -3.07 10.15 -0.53
N ILE A 159 -2.07 10.95 -0.12
CA ILE A 159 -1.65 12.17 -0.82
C ILE A 159 -0.73 11.85 -2.00
N TRP A 160 0.19 10.90 -1.84
CA TRP A 160 1.20 10.53 -2.84
C TRP A 160 0.58 10.19 -4.19
N PHE A 161 -0.45 9.34 -4.17
CA PHE A 161 -1.04 8.81 -5.39
C PHE A 161 -1.78 9.86 -6.24
N PRO A 162 -2.69 10.69 -5.69
CA PRO A 162 -3.26 11.82 -6.40
C PRO A 162 -2.19 12.78 -6.95
N VAL A 163 -1.18 13.13 -6.16
CA VAL A 163 -0.09 14.04 -6.59
C VAL A 163 0.69 13.43 -7.77
N TYR A 164 1.00 12.14 -7.68
CA TYR A 164 1.62 11.40 -8.77
C TYR A 164 0.76 11.47 -10.03
N GLU A 165 -0.54 11.21 -9.94
CA GLU A 165 -1.42 11.27 -11.11
C GLU A 165 -1.52 12.64 -11.76
N TYR A 166 -1.59 13.71 -10.95
CA TYR A 166 -1.58 15.08 -11.47
C TYR A 166 -0.32 15.39 -12.27
N SER A 167 0.80 14.74 -11.96
CA SER A 167 2.08 14.96 -12.63
C SER A 167 2.19 14.23 -13.98
N PHE A 168 1.42 13.15 -14.18
CA PHE A 168 1.51 12.28 -15.37
C PHE A 168 0.33 12.39 -16.34
N ASN A 169 -0.88 12.72 -15.86
CA ASN A 169 -2.04 12.98 -16.71
C ASN A 169 -2.07 14.46 -17.10
N GLN A 170 -1.35 14.84 -18.17
CA GLN A 170 -1.61 16.09 -18.92
C GLN A 170 -2.57 15.80 -20.08
#